data_AF-A0A9Q1E6H3-F1
#
_entry.id   AF-A0A9Q1E6H3-F1
#
_cell.length_a   1.000
_cell.length_b   1.000
_cell.length_c   1.000
_cell.angle_alpha   90.00
_cell.angle_beta   90.00
_cell.angle_gamma   90.00
#
_symmetry.space_group_name_H-M   'P 1'
#
loop_
_entity.id
_entity.type
_entity.pdbx_description
1 polymer ?
#
loop_
_entity_poly.entity_id
_entity_poly.type
_entity_poly.pdbx_seq_one_letter_code
_entity_poly.pdbx_strand_id
1 'polypeptide(L)'
;MAAENTEDDEMVQTAKEKIRAIYGEEGLKNYRELVGAKEFPEILATGRMTKDFDTAKELSQSIGCYIRSDKRTGEQQFWPLVKRVTISLPKSPALLEGIVLVDLPGAGDVSKHRSEMWKECLSQCSSVWIVNEINRALSEKVANEIFDKSLRTVAGGGECHNITFIATKTDVINPEEIRENYHLTDEDLDIESNIVDPERREKQACILFRN
;
A
#
# COMPACT_ATOMS: atom_id res chain seq x y z
N MET A 1 24.12 12.56 15.19
CA MET A 1 24.18 13.67 14.23
C MET A 1 24.10 13.24 12.76
N ALA A 2 23.95 11.95 12.41
CA ALA A 2 23.84 11.51 11.01
C ALA A 2 22.40 11.23 10.52
N ALA A 3 21.40 11.29 11.41
CA ALA A 3 20.00 10.94 11.10
C ALA A 3 19.14 12.13 10.61
N GLU A 4 19.53 13.37 10.92
CA GLU A 4 18.75 14.56 10.51
C GLU A 4 18.87 14.84 9.00
N ASN A 5 20.03 14.61 8.39
CA ASN A 5 20.21 14.88 6.95
C ASN A 5 19.40 13.92 6.06
N THR A 6 19.16 12.68 6.50
CA THR A 6 18.48 11.65 5.70
C THR A 6 16.98 11.86 5.59
N GLU A 7 16.31 12.31 6.66
CA GLU A 7 14.87 12.61 6.64
C GLU A 7 14.56 13.83 5.77
N ASP A 8 15.42 14.85 5.83
CA ASP A 8 15.30 16.04 4.98
C ASP A 8 15.48 15.69 3.50
N ASP A 9 16.44 14.81 3.16
CA ASP A 9 16.66 14.35 1.79
C ASP A 9 15.46 13.55 1.24
N GLU A 10 14.85 12.68 2.03
CA GLU A 10 13.64 11.92 1.64
C GLU A 10 12.43 12.85 1.45
N MET A 11 12.27 13.84 2.32
CA MET A 11 11.22 14.85 2.20
C MET A 11 11.39 15.69 0.93
N VAL A 12 12.63 16.12 0.64
CA VAL A 12 12.96 16.86 -0.58
C VAL A 12 12.70 16.01 -1.82
N GLN A 13 13.08 14.72 -1.80
CA GLN A 13 12.85 13.82 -2.92
C GLN A 13 11.35 13.60 -3.17
N THR A 14 10.56 13.40 -2.10
CA THR A 14 9.10 13.28 -2.17
C THR A 14 8.46 14.54 -2.73
N ALA A 15 8.93 15.73 -2.31
CA ALA A 15 8.43 17.00 -2.81
C ALA A 15 8.71 17.16 -4.32
N LYS A 16 9.93 16.81 -4.77
CA LYS A 16 10.30 16.82 -6.19
C LYS A 16 9.41 15.88 -7.02
N GLU A 17 9.10 14.69 -6.51
CA GLU A 17 8.23 13.73 -7.18
C GLU A 17 6.79 14.25 -7.33
N LYS A 18 6.24 14.85 -6.27
CA LYS A 18 4.91 15.48 -6.31
C LYS A 18 4.84 16.63 -7.31
N ILE A 19 5.88 17.47 -7.35
CA ILE A 19 5.97 18.59 -8.29
C ILE A 19 6.05 18.07 -9.73
N ARG A 20 6.92 17.08 -9.99
CA ARG A 20 7.06 16.46 -11.33
C ARG A 20 5.79 15.77 -11.80
N ALA A 21 5.06 15.12 -10.90
CA ALA A 21 3.79 14.47 -11.22
C ALA A 21 2.76 15.47 -11.81
N ILE A 22 2.70 16.68 -11.25
CA ILE A 22 1.72 17.71 -11.65
C ILE A 22 2.23 18.57 -12.81
N TYR A 23 3.47 19.02 -12.76
CA TYR A 23 4.00 20.03 -13.69
C TYR A 23 5.00 19.45 -14.72
N GLY A 24 5.24 18.14 -14.70
CA GLY A 24 6.28 17.50 -15.50
C GLY A 24 7.69 17.89 -15.05
N GLU A 25 8.71 17.55 -15.87
CA GLU A 25 10.11 17.91 -15.59
C GLU A 25 10.34 19.43 -15.54
N GLU A 26 9.51 20.20 -16.26
CA GLU A 26 9.51 21.67 -16.21
C GLU A 26 9.05 22.26 -14.87
N GLY A 27 8.46 21.42 -14.01
CA GLY A 27 7.99 21.79 -12.68
C GLY A 27 9.10 22.04 -11.66
N LEU A 28 10.32 21.57 -11.89
CA LEU A 28 11.44 21.76 -10.96
C LEU A 28 12.10 23.15 -11.08
N LYS A 29 11.26 24.17 -11.24
CA LYS A 29 11.64 25.59 -11.25
C LYS A 29 11.48 26.18 -9.85
N ASN A 30 12.02 27.37 -9.61
CA ASN A 30 11.83 28.04 -8.32
C ASN A 30 10.36 28.47 -8.11
N TYR A 31 9.96 28.68 -6.85
CA TYR A 31 8.58 29.01 -6.48
C TYR A 31 7.99 30.18 -7.29
N ARG A 32 8.76 31.23 -7.57
CA ARG A 32 8.26 32.41 -8.31
C ARG A 32 7.94 32.07 -9.76
N GLU A 33 8.76 31.25 -10.40
CA GLU A 33 8.54 30.78 -11.77
C GLU A 33 7.31 29.87 -11.85
N LEU A 34 7.09 29.01 -10.85
CA LEU A 34 5.91 28.16 -10.78
C LEU A 34 4.61 28.94 -10.57
N VAL A 35 4.61 29.94 -9.67
CA VAL A 35 3.44 30.80 -9.45
C VAL A 35 3.14 31.68 -10.67
N GLY A 36 4.17 32.04 -11.44
CA GLY A 36 4.02 32.80 -12.68
C GLY A 36 3.52 31.98 -13.87
N ALA A 37 3.64 30.64 -13.82
CA ALA A 37 3.13 29.75 -14.85
C ALA A 37 1.60 29.74 -14.80
N LYS A 38 0.95 30.23 -15.87
CA LYS A 38 -0.51 30.28 -15.99
C LYS A 38 -1.14 28.97 -16.49
N GLU A 39 -0.32 28.04 -16.92
CA GLU A 39 -0.74 26.72 -17.39
C GLU A 39 -0.82 25.78 -16.19
N PHE A 40 -1.92 25.92 -15.46
CA PHE A 40 -2.30 24.87 -14.52
C PHE A 40 -2.96 23.74 -15.33
N PRO A 41 -2.70 22.46 -15.00
CA PRO A 41 -3.66 21.42 -15.36
C PRO A 41 -5.06 21.89 -15.04
N GLU A 42 -6.07 21.48 -15.82
CA GLU A 42 -7.47 21.69 -15.47
C GLU A 42 -7.80 20.98 -14.14
N ILE A 43 -7.43 21.62 -13.03
CA ILE A 43 -7.78 21.20 -11.70
C ILE A 43 -9.27 21.49 -11.59
N LEU A 44 -10.05 20.42 -11.41
CA LEU A 44 -11.50 20.48 -11.30
C LEU A 44 -11.89 21.63 -10.35
N ALA A 45 -12.56 22.65 -10.88
CA ALA A 45 -12.95 23.84 -10.12
C ALA A 45 -13.76 23.51 -8.86
N THR A 46 -14.42 22.35 -8.85
CA THR A 46 -15.25 21.85 -7.75
C THR A 46 -14.49 20.98 -6.74
N GLY A 47 -13.25 20.57 -7.04
CA GLY A 47 -12.47 19.65 -6.21
C GLY A 47 -13.05 18.23 -6.09
N ARG A 48 -14.06 17.87 -6.91
CA ARG A 48 -14.70 16.55 -6.93
C ARG A 48 -14.94 16.09 -8.36
N MET A 49 -14.61 14.83 -8.63
CA MET A 49 -14.91 14.12 -9.87
C MET A 49 -15.74 12.89 -9.57
N THR A 50 -16.72 12.60 -10.43
CA THR A 50 -17.46 11.34 -10.41
C THR A 50 -17.48 10.79 -11.83
N LYS A 51 -17.15 9.51 -11.98
CA LYS A 51 -17.14 8.78 -13.25
C LYS A 51 -17.65 7.37 -13.00
N ASP A 52 -18.39 6.85 -13.98
CA ASP A 52 -18.91 5.48 -13.97
C ASP A 52 -18.19 4.66 -15.06
N PHE A 53 -18.02 3.37 -14.81
CA PHE A 53 -17.33 2.45 -15.69
C PHE A 53 -18.05 1.10 -15.70
N ASP A 54 -18.12 0.46 -16.86
CA ASP A 54 -18.79 -0.83 -17.02
C ASP A 54 -17.89 -2.00 -16.59
N THR A 55 -16.57 -1.81 -16.63
CA THR A 55 -15.60 -2.84 -16.28
C THR A 55 -14.56 -2.40 -15.24
N ALA A 56 -14.10 -3.36 -14.42
CA ALA A 56 -13.00 -3.12 -13.48
C ALA A 56 -11.69 -2.71 -14.18
N LYS A 57 -11.49 -3.17 -15.43
CA LYS A 57 -10.31 -2.83 -16.23
C LYS A 57 -10.31 -1.35 -16.63
N GLU A 58 -11.44 -0.84 -17.13
CA GLU A 58 -11.59 0.57 -17.49
C GLU A 58 -11.45 1.47 -16.27
N LEU A 59 -12.07 1.09 -15.15
CA LEU A 59 -11.91 1.79 -13.87
C LEU A 59 -10.43 1.88 -13.49
N SER A 60 -9.71 0.75 -13.42
CA SER A 60 -8.31 0.68 -13.00
C SER A 60 -7.36 1.47 -13.90
N GLN A 61 -7.63 1.48 -15.22
CA GLN A 61 -6.91 2.29 -16.18
C GLN A 61 -7.17 3.78 -15.95
N SER A 62 -8.44 4.18 -15.81
CA SER A 62 -8.84 5.59 -15.69
C SER A 62 -8.42 6.24 -14.37
N ILE A 63 -8.50 5.52 -13.24
CA ILE A 63 -8.15 6.09 -11.93
C ILE A 63 -6.64 6.10 -11.67
N GLY A 64 -5.85 5.44 -12.54
CA GLY A 64 -4.43 5.21 -12.32
C GLY A 64 -3.62 6.45 -12.01
N CYS A 65 -3.80 7.51 -12.79
CA CYS A 65 -3.10 8.78 -12.59
C CYS A 65 -3.47 9.49 -11.28
N TYR A 66 -4.56 9.09 -10.61
CA TYR A 66 -5.03 9.67 -9.35
C TYR A 66 -4.56 8.89 -8.11
N ILE A 67 -4.16 7.62 -8.25
CA ILE A 67 -3.83 6.77 -7.09
C ILE A 67 -2.44 6.14 -7.14
N ARG A 68 -1.75 6.15 -8.30
CA ARG A 68 -0.42 5.53 -8.45
C ARG A 68 0.63 6.58 -8.79
N SER A 69 1.82 6.41 -8.21
CA SER A 69 3.04 7.15 -8.52
C SER A 69 3.92 6.44 -9.55
N ASP A 70 3.44 5.37 -10.19
CA ASP A 70 4.22 4.60 -11.16
C ASP A 70 4.50 5.45 -12.39
N LYS A 71 5.78 5.64 -12.75
CA LYS A 71 6.25 6.54 -13.82
C LYS A 71 5.85 6.06 -15.22
N ARG A 72 4.55 6.01 -15.53
CA ARG A 72 4.08 5.87 -16.91
C ARG A 72 4.41 7.17 -17.64
N THR A 73 5.46 7.09 -18.45
CA THR A 73 6.06 8.23 -19.15
C THR A 73 5.04 8.94 -20.03
N GLY A 74 4.81 10.23 -19.77
CA GLY A 74 4.09 11.15 -20.66
C GLY A 74 2.70 11.58 -20.20
N GLU A 75 2.10 10.92 -19.21
CA GLU A 75 0.79 11.31 -18.68
C GLU A 75 0.93 12.11 -17.38
N GLN A 76 0.14 13.17 -17.26
CA GLN A 76 0.07 13.98 -16.05
C GLN A 76 -0.53 13.17 -14.90
N GLN A 77 0.10 13.23 -13.73
CA GLN A 77 -0.27 12.46 -12.56
C GLN A 77 -0.85 13.36 -11.48
N PHE A 78 -2.07 13.06 -11.06
CA PHE A 78 -2.84 13.86 -10.13
C PHE A 78 -2.85 13.32 -8.70
N TRP A 79 -2.26 12.15 -8.45
CA TRP A 79 -2.19 11.55 -7.11
C TRP A 79 -1.69 12.50 -6.00
N PRO A 80 -0.80 13.50 -6.23
CA PRO A 80 -0.43 14.45 -5.18
C PRO A 80 -1.56 15.37 -4.72
N LEU A 81 -2.57 15.60 -5.57
CA LEU A 81 -3.72 16.46 -5.28
C LEU A 81 -4.92 15.68 -4.71
N VAL A 82 -4.86 14.35 -4.74
CA VAL A 82 -5.99 13.49 -4.40
C VAL A 82 -6.02 13.26 -2.89
N LYS A 83 -7.08 13.76 -2.24
CA LYS A 83 -7.32 13.53 -0.81
C LYS A 83 -7.95 12.15 -0.53
N ARG A 84 -8.90 11.72 -1.37
CA ARG A 84 -9.67 10.49 -1.17
C ARG A 84 -10.23 10.00 -2.50
N VAL A 85 -10.20 8.68 -2.69
CA VAL A 85 -10.93 7.99 -3.76
C VAL A 85 -11.98 7.10 -3.11
N THR A 86 -13.20 7.13 -3.65
CA THR A 86 -14.30 6.27 -3.20
C THR A 86 -14.74 5.45 -4.39
N ILE A 87 -14.62 4.13 -4.30
CA ILE A 87 -15.08 3.19 -5.32
C ILE A 87 -16.36 2.55 -4.78
N SER A 88 -17.43 2.64 -5.57
CA SER A 88 -18.71 2.00 -5.25
C SER A 88 -18.98 0.92 -6.29
N LEU A 89 -19.41 -0.25 -5.84
CA LEU A 89 -19.84 -1.34 -6.71
C LEU A 89 -21.36 -1.26 -6.92
N PRO A 90 -21.87 -1.70 -8.09
CA PRO A 90 -23.31 -1.79 -8.30
C PRO A 90 -23.93 -2.77 -7.31
N LYS A 91 -25.19 -2.54 -6.94
CA LYS A 91 -25.94 -3.48 -6.11
C LYS A 91 -26.07 -4.82 -6.84
N SER A 92 -25.65 -5.89 -6.20
CA SER A 92 -25.69 -7.24 -6.76
C SER A 92 -25.92 -8.27 -5.66
N PRO A 93 -26.81 -9.25 -5.86
CA PRO A 93 -27.01 -10.34 -4.89
C PRO A 93 -25.75 -11.18 -4.62
N ALA A 94 -24.75 -11.12 -5.51
CA ALA A 94 -23.47 -11.81 -5.35
C ALA A 94 -22.45 -11.03 -4.51
N LEU A 95 -22.72 -9.75 -4.23
CA LEU A 95 -21.84 -8.87 -3.46
C LEU A 95 -22.40 -8.66 -2.06
N LEU A 96 -21.50 -8.57 -1.08
CA LEU A 96 -21.88 -8.28 0.30
C LEU A 96 -22.38 -6.83 0.39
N GLU A 97 -23.56 -6.65 0.97
CA GLU A 97 -24.10 -5.32 1.27
C GLU A 97 -23.64 -4.84 2.66
N GLY A 98 -23.53 -3.52 2.84
CA GLY A 98 -23.20 -2.91 4.13
C GLY A 98 -21.72 -3.00 4.54
N ILE A 99 -20.83 -3.43 3.64
CA ILE A 99 -19.39 -3.48 3.90
C ILE A 99 -18.69 -2.28 3.25
N VAL A 100 -17.84 -1.60 4.03
CA VAL A 100 -16.93 -0.57 3.55
C VAL A 100 -15.51 -1.00 3.89
N LEU A 101 -14.68 -1.17 2.87
CA LEU A 101 -13.25 -1.39 3.03
C LEU A 101 -12.53 -0.05 2.92
N VAL A 102 -11.70 0.26 3.92
CA VAL A 102 -10.88 1.46 3.94
C VAL A 102 -9.42 1.04 3.86
N ASP A 103 -8.79 1.31 2.72
CA ASP A 103 -7.36 1.16 2.55
C ASP A 103 -6.64 2.42 3.05
N LEU A 104 -5.74 2.24 4.02
CA LEU A 104 -5.05 3.34 4.70
C LEU A 104 -3.59 3.37 4.24
N PRO A 105 -3.00 4.57 4.04
CA PRO A 105 -1.59 4.67 3.69
C PRO A 105 -0.71 4.00 4.75
N GLY A 106 0.32 3.29 4.28
CA GLY A 106 1.25 2.57 5.14
C GLY A 106 2.09 3.50 6.02
N ALA A 107 2.64 2.92 7.08
CA ALA A 107 3.50 3.56 8.07
C ALA A 107 4.77 4.22 7.51
N GLY A 108 5.22 3.83 6.32
CA GLY A 108 6.43 4.33 5.67
C GLY A 108 6.20 5.50 4.71
N ASP A 109 5.04 6.16 4.75
CA ASP A 109 4.81 7.38 3.99
C ASP A 109 5.64 8.54 4.59
N VAL A 110 6.46 9.19 3.76
CA VAL A 110 7.31 10.33 4.15
C VAL A 110 6.50 11.48 4.75
N SER A 111 5.20 11.57 4.43
CA SER A 111 4.33 12.55 5.06
C SER A 111 3.73 12.03 6.38
N LYS A 112 4.18 12.63 7.49
CA LYS A 112 3.70 12.36 8.85
C LYS A 112 2.17 12.39 8.99
N HIS A 113 1.51 13.32 8.30
CA HIS A 113 0.04 13.38 8.33
C HIS A 113 -0.60 12.15 7.68
N ARG A 114 -0.05 11.62 6.58
CA ARG A 114 -0.58 10.41 5.93
C ARG A 114 -0.28 9.18 6.76
N SER A 115 0.94 9.05 7.29
CA SER A 115 1.32 7.92 8.14
C SER A 115 0.55 7.86 9.47
N GLU A 116 -0.16 8.95 9.84
CA GLU A 116 -1.02 9.00 11.02
C GLU A 116 -2.53 8.95 10.71
N MET A 117 -2.96 8.89 9.45
CA MET A 117 -4.40 8.86 9.08
C MET A 117 -5.17 7.72 9.75
N TRP A 118 -4.51 6.58 9.98
CA TRP A 118 -5.10 5.46 10.70
C TRP A 118 -5.58 5.83 12.10
N LYS A 119 -4.94 6.80 12.76
CA LYS A 119 -5.27 7.22 14.12
C LYS A 119 -6.71 7.77 14.23
N GLU A 120 -7.20 8.41 13.17
CA GLU A 120 -8.56 8.96 13.08
C GLU A 120 -9.57 7.94 12.58
N CYS A 121 -9.16 7.04 11.68
CA CYS A 121 -10.05 6.03 11.11
C CYS A 121 -10.37 4.87 12.07
N LEU A 122 -9.42 4.47 12.94
CA LEU A 122 -9.60 3.30 13.81
C LEU A 122 -10.85 3.37 14.71
N SER A 123 -11.22 4.56 15.20
CA SER A 123 -12.40 4.71 16.06
C SER A 123 -13.73 4.54 15.31
N GLN A 124 -13.70 4.59 13.98
CA GLN A 124 -14.87 4.44 13.10
C GLN A 124 -14.95 3.03 12.49
N CYS A 125 -13.94 2.18 12.70
CA CYS A 125 -13.86 0.84 12.13
C CYS A 125 -14.50 -0.19 13.06
N SER A 126 -15.41 -1.01 12.52
CA SER A 126 -15.99 -2.14 13.27
C SER A 126 -15.05 -3.34 13.39
N SER A 127 -14.09 -3.46 12.47
CA SER A 127 -13.05 -4.47 12.46
C SER A 127 -11.77 -3.88 11.87
N VAL A 128 -10.63 -4.30 12.41
CA VAL A 128 -9.31 -3.80 11.99
C VAL A 128 -8.45 -4.96 11.51
N TRP A 129 -7.91 -4.86 10.30
CA TRP A 129 -6.95 -5.82 9.75
C TRP A 129 -5.56 -5.20 9.70
N ILE A 130 -4.61 -5.81 10.40
CA ILE A 130 -3.21 -5.42 10.43
C ILE A 130 -2.45 -6.37 9.52
N VAL A 131 -1.90 -5.86 8.42
CA VAL A 131 -1.33 -6.67 7.34
C VAL A 131 0.17 -6.41 7.24
N ASN A 132 0.97 -7.44 7.52
CA ASN A 132 2.44 -7.36 7.55
C ASN A 132 3.08 -8.51 6.78
N GLU A 133 4.30 -8.32 6.30
CA GLU A 133 5.10 -9.45 5.79
C GLU A 133 5.44 -10.39 6.94
N ILE A 134 5.42 -11.71 6.72
CA ILE A 134 5.67 -12.72 7.76
C ILE A 134 7.01 -12.48 8.48
N ASN A 135 8.05 -12.07 7.74
CA ASN A 135 9.39 -11.81 8.26
C ASN A 135 9.48 -10.57 9.16
N ARG A 136 8.45 -9.71 9.16
CA ARG A 136 8.37 -8.46 9.93
C ARG A 136 7.13 -8.39 10.83
N ALA A 137 6.35 -9.46 10.92
CA ALA A 137 5.08 -9.48 11.63
C ALA A 137 5.23 -9.07 13.11
N LEU A 138 6.31 -9.51 13.76
CA LEU A 138 6.55 -9.23 15.19
C LEU A 138 7.35 -7.95 15.43
N SER A 139 8.21 -7.54 14.49
CA SER A 139 9.17 -6.45 14.68
C SER A 139 8.67 -5.10 14.16
N GLU A 140 7.53 -5.06 13.47
CA GLU A 140 7.00 -3.82 12.92
C GLU A 140 6.38 -2.93 14.00
N LYS A 141 7.05 -1.83 14.32
CA LYS A 141 6.63 -0.90 15.37
C LYS A 141 5.24 -0.35 15.13
N VAL A 142 4.93 0.07 13.91
CA VAL A 142 3.63 0.69 13.62
C VAL A 142 2.50 -0.33 13.66
N ALA A 143 2.74 -1.58 13.29
CA ALA A 143 1.76 -2.65 13.46
C ALA A 143 1.42 -2.86 14.95
N ASN A 144 2.44 -2.86 15.83
CA ASN A 144 2.26 -2.93 17.27
C ASN A 144 1.50 -1.72 17.83
N GLU A 145 1.80 -0.50 17.35
CA GLU A 145 1.06 0.71 17.76
C GLU A 145 -0.42 0.67 17.34
N ILE A 146 -0.70 0.21 16.11
CA ILE A 146 -2.06 0.02 15.61
C ILE A 146 -2.79 -1.01 16.46
N PHE A 147 -2.14 -2.13 16.77
CA PHE A 147 -2.70 -3.18 17.62
C PHE A 147 -3.06 -2.66 19.01
N ASP A 148 -2.11 -2.00 19.69
CA ASP A 148 -2.31 -1.42 21.01
C ASP A 148 -3.46 -0.40 21.05
N LYS A 149 -3.53 0.48 20.05
CA LYS A 149 -4.61 1.49 19.97
C LYS A 149 -5.96 0.84 19.66
N SER A 150 -5.97 -0.18 18.80
CA SER A 150 -7.18 -0.93 18.45
C SER A 150 -7.70 -1.69 19.66
N LEU A 151 -6.82 -2.36 20.42
CA LEU A 151 -7.18 -3.06 21.65
C LEU A 151 -7.80 -2.14 22.70
N ARG A 152 -7.24 -0.94 22.90
CA ARG A 152 -7.83 0.06 23.78
C ARG A 152 -9.23 0.49 23.33
N THR A 153 -9.45 0.58 22.02
CA THR A 153 -10.77 0.91 21.44
C THR A 153 -11.78 -0.20 21.70
N VAL A 154 -11.39 -1.47 21.51
CA VAL A 154 -12.22 -2.65 21.80
C VAL A 154 -12.55 -2.72 23.30
N ALA A 155 -11.53 -2.65 24.17
CA ALA A 155 -11.68 -2.77 25.62
C ALA A 155 -12.49 -1.61 26.23
N GLY A 156 -12.45 -0.43 25.61
CA GLY A 156 -13.22 0.74 26.02
C GLY A 156 -14.69 0.72 25.56
N GLY A 157 -15.15 -0.33 24.88
CA GLY A 157 -16.52 -0.42 24.36
C GLY A 157 -16.77 0.48 23.15
N GLY A 158 -15.74 0.77 22.35
CA GLY A 158 -15.88 1.48 21.08
C GLY A 158 -16.48 0.62 19.97
N GLU A 159 -16.64 1.19 18.78
CA GLU A 159 -17.23 0.53 17.60
C GLU A 159 -16.41 -0.66 17.09
N CYS A 160 -15.13 -0.75 17.42
CA CYS A 160 -14.27 -1.86 17.02
C CYS A 160 -14.52 -3.08 17.90
N HIS A 161 -14.89 -4.20 17.29
CA HIS A 161 -15.18 -5.46 18.00
C HIS A 161 -14.19 -6.58 17.67
N ASN A 162 -13.40 -6.43 16.59
CA ASN A 162 -12.50 -7.47 16.11
C ASN A 162 -11.21 -6.89 15.54
N ILE A 163 -10.09 -7.54 15.86
CA ILE A 163 -8.76 -7.19 15.35
C ILE A 163 -8.15 -8.47 14.78
N THR A 164 -7.70 -8.42 13.54
CA THR A 164 -7.10 -9.57 12.84
C THR A 164 -5.71 -9.20 12.36
N PHE A 165 -4.72 -10.04 12.69
CA PHE A 165 -3.36 -9.92 12.17
C PHE A 165 -3.18 -10.87 10.98
N ILE A 166 -2.75 -10.34 9.83
CA ILE A 166 -2.56 -11.08 8.60
C ILE A 166 -1.08 -11.04 8.23
N ALA A 167 -0.42 -12.19 8.34
CA ALA A 167 0.94 -12.38 7.85
C ALA A 167 0.91 -12.73 6.35
N THR A 168 1.44 -11.84 5.52
CA THR A 168 1.53 -11.94 4.06
C THR A 168 2.93 -12.36 3.63
N LYS A 169 3.10 -12.63 2.32
CA LYS A 169 4.38 -13.07 1.73
C LYS A 169 4.93 -14.33 2.42
N THR A 170 4.05 -15.23 2.85
CA THR A 170 4.44 -16.47 3.51
C THR A 170 5.19 -17.40 2.56
N ASP A 171 5.09 -17.18 1.26
CA ASP A 171 5.86 -17.85 0.21
C ASP A 171 7.31 -17.34 0.07
N VAL A 172 7.67 -16.22 0.73
CA VAL A 172 9.04 -15.71 0.76
C VAL A 172 9.82 -16.43 1.85
N ILE A 173 10.35 -17.60 1.49
CA ILE A 173 11.18 -18.45 2.34
C ILE A 173 12.61 -18.50 1.83
N ASN A 174 13.55 -18.75 2.76
CA ASN A 174 14.90 -19.16 2.43
C ASN A 174 14.94 -20.71 2.35
N PRO A 175 15.17 -21.32 1.17
CA PRO A 175 15.26 -22.76 1.04
C PRO A 175 16.33 -23.38 1.95
N GLU A 176 17.50 -22.74 2.10
CA GLU A 176 18.59 -23.24 2.96
C GLU A 176 18.14 -23.37 4.42
N GLU A 177 17.46 -22.35 4.95
CA GLU A 177 16.92 -22.34 6.31
C GLU A 177 15.90 -23.47 6.52
N ILE A 178 15.04 -23.72 5.52
CA ILE A 178 14.07 -24.82 5.59
C ILE A 178 14.78 -26.18 5.57
N ARG A 179 15.79 -26.35 4.72
CA ARG A 179 16.58 -27.59 4.66
C ARG A 179 17.27 -27.88 5.98
N GLU A 180 17.86 -26.86 6.61
CA GLU A 180 18.52 -27.01 7.90
C GLU A 180 17.53 -27.33 9.02
N ASN A 181 16.42 -26.59 9.10
CA ASN A 181 15.42 -26.74 10.16
C ASN A 181 14.69 -28.09 10.13
N TYR A 182 14.44 -28.63 8.93
CA TYR A 182 13.70 -29.88 8.75
C TYR A 182 14.60 -31.06 8.32
N HIS A 183 15.91 -30.86 8.23
CA HIS A 183 16.89 -31.85 7.79
C HIS A 183 16.55 -32.47 6.42
N LEU A 184 16.14 -31.64 5.46
CA LEU A 184 15.68 -32.10 4.15
C LEU A 184 16.86 -32.46 3.23
N THR A 185 16.70 -33.59 2.54
CA THR A 185 17.61 -34.06 1.50
C THR A 185 17.14 -33.62 0.11
N ASP A 186 18.00 -33.81 -0.91
CA ASP A 186 17.60 -33.53 -2.30
C ASP A 186 16.46 -34.44 -2.78
N GLU A 187 16.35 -35.65 -2.22
CA GLU A 187 15.26 -36.58 -2.50
C GLU A 187 13.93 -36.07 -1.94
N ASP A 188 13.94 -35.45 -0.75
CA ASP A 188 12.73 -34.88 -0.13
C ASP A 188 12.19 -33.67 -0.91
N LEU A 189 13.06 -32.99 -1.67
CA LEU A 189 12.73 -31.82 -2.47
C LEU A 189 12.50 -32.14 -3.96
N ASP A 190 12.58 -33.41 -4.35
CA ASP A 190 12.31 -33.85 -5.73
C ASP A 190 10.80 -33.92 -5.99
N ILE A 191 10.23 -32.76 -6.32
CA ILE A 191 8.82 -32.64 -6.69
C ILE A 191 8.61 -32.76 -8.21
N GLU A 192 7.52 -33.40 -8.62
CA GLU A 192 7.02 -33.27 -10.00
C GLU A 192 6.60 -31.82 -10.24
N SER A 193 7.39 -31.10 -11.04
CA SER A 193 7.15 -29.70 -11.36
C SER A 193 7.55 -29.38 -12.79
N ASN A 194 6.75 -28.56 -13.46
CA ASN A 194 7.06 -28.02 -14.79
C ASN A 194 8.02 -26.81 -14.74
N ILE A 195 8.50 -26.44 -13.55
CA ILE A 195 9.45 -25.34 -13.37
C ILE A 195 10.85 -25.80 -13.80
N VAL A 196 11.38 -25.13 -14.83
CA VAL A 196 12.72 -25.39 -15.38
C VAL A 196 13.84 -24.79 -14.52
N ASP A 197 13.55 -23.70 -13.83
CA ASP A 197 14.50 -22.98 -12.99
C ASP A 197 14.74 -23.73 -11.66
N PRO A 198 15.96 -24.22 -11.38
CA PRO A 198 16.24 -25.06 -10.22
C PRO A 198 15.95 -24.37 -8.89
N GLU A 199 16.31 -23.09 -8.74
CA GLU A 199 16.08 -22.32 -7.51
C GLU A 199 14.58 -22.14 -7.23
N ARG A 200 13.78 -21.85 -8.27
CA ARG A 200 12.33 -21.76 -8.14
C ARG A 200 11.70 -23.11 -7.85
N ARG A 201 12.23 -24.21 -8.40
CA ARG A 201 11.74 -25.57 -8.13
C ARG A 201 12.00 -25.96 -6.67
N GLU A 202 13.21 -25.72 -6.19
CA GLU A 202 13.59 -25.94 -4.80
C GLU A 202 12.74 -25.10 -3.85
N LYS A 203 12.56 -23.81 -4.15
CA LYS A 203 11.68 -22.94 -3.37
C LYS A 203 10.23 -23.46 -3.34
N GLN A 204 9.70 -23.95 -4.46
CA GLN A 204 8.37 -24.54 -4.51
C GLN A 204 8.27 -25.81 -3.65
N ALA A 205 9.28 -26.68 -3.69
CA ALA A 205 9.34 -27.89 -2.87
C ALA A 205 9.36 -27.54 -1.37
N CYS A 206 10.19 -26.57 -0.97
CA CYS A 206 10.23 -26.09 0.41
C CYS A 206 8.89 -25.46 0.87
N ILE A 207 8.17 -24.76 -0.03
CA ILE A 207 6.83 -24.22 0.29
C ILE A 207 5.83 -25.37 0.51
N LEU A 208 5.86 -26.40 -0.33
CA LEU A 208 4.97 -27.57 -0.22
C LEU A 208 5.26 -28.38 1.04
N PHE A 209 6.53 -28.56 1.40
CA PHE A 209 6.90 -29.29 2.61
C PHE A 209 6.41 -28.60 3.89
N ARG A 210 6.47 -27.25 3.91
CA ARG A 210 6.09 -26.45 5.08
C ARG A 210 4.56 -26.38 5.31
N ASN A 211 3.75 -26.47 4.25
CA ASN A 211 2.30 -26.23 4.29
C ASN A 211 1.51 -27.54 4.26
#